data_AF-A0AA43LPC6-F1
#
_entry.id   AF-A0AA43LPC6-F1
#
_cell.length_a   1.000
_cell.length_b   1.000
_cell.length_c   1.000
_cell.angle_alpha   90.00
_cell.angle_beta   90.00
_cell.angle_gamma   90.00
#
_symmetry.space_group_name_H-M   'P 1'
#
loop_
_entity.id
_entity.type
_entity.pdbx_description
1 polymer ?
#
loop_
_entity_poly.entity_id
_entity_poly.type
_entity_poly.pdbx_seq_one_letter_code
_entity_poly.pdbx_strand_id
1 'polypeptide(L)'
;MRKVKILVLVLLCGIGLVACDSDADVVTENIKKDAEQFKILRRIVFINNITGEYLFQAEGNCSVETNNEAQRLEVTCKLGKDQYKVHYFGLSDNTSYTVEQLDWVDSNKYRYEIVFKPESIVPLIEND
;
A
#
# COMPACT_ATOMS: atom_id res chain seq x y z
N MET A 1 -35.33 -20.59 -27.20
CA MET A 1 -34.12 -21.26 -26.66
C MET A 1 -32.85 -20.41 -26.69
N ARG A 2 -32.53 -19.71 -27.80
CA ARG A 2 -31.29 -18.90 -27.92
C ARG A 2 -31.21 -17.72 -26.93
N LYS A 3 -32.34 -17.05 -26.66
CA LYS A 3 -32.43 -15.96 -25.66
C LYS A 3 -32.28 -16.44 -24.21
N VAL A 4 -32.75 -17.65 -23.90
CA VAL A 4 -32.62 -18.28 -22.57
C VAL A 4 -31.17 -18.69 -22.31
N LYS A 5 -30.47 -19.21 -23.32
CA LYS A 5 -29.03 -19.54 -23.23
C LYS A 5 -28.17 -18.29 -22.98
N ILE A 6 -28.51 -17.15 -23.57
CA ILE A 6 -27.80 -15.87 -23.33
C ILE A 6 -28.06 -15.37 -21.91
N LEU A 7 -29.29 -15.48 -21.40
CA LEU A 7 -29.61 -15.05 -20.03
C LEU A 7 -28.86 -15.88 -18.97
N VAL A 8 -28.74 -17.19 -19.18
CA VAL A 8 -28.00 -18.09 -18.28
C VAL A 8 -26.50 -17.79 -18.28
N LEU A 9 -25.92 -17.45 -19.44
CA LEU A 9 -24.50 -17.09 -19.55
C LEU A 9 -24.18 -15.77 -18.83
N VAL A 10 -25.07 -14.78 -18.91
CA VAL A 10 -24.92 -13.49 -18.20
C VAL A 10 -25.07 -13.68 -16.69
N LEU A 11 -25.99 -14.55 -16.24
CA LEU A 11 -26.14 -14.87 -14.82
C LEU A 11 -24.92 -15.63 -14.27
N LEU A 12 -24.31 -16.50 -15.06
CA LEU A 12 -23.09 -17.23 -14.66
C LEU A 12 -21.86 -16.30 -14.57
N CYS A 13 -21.75 -15.31 -15.45
CA CYS A 13 -20.68 -14.30 -15.37
C CYS A 13 -20.85 -13.32 -14.19
N GLY A 14 -22.09 -13.07 -13.74
CA GLY A 14 -22.36 -12.14 -12.63
C GLY A 14 -21.95 -12.65 -11.25
N ILE A 15 -21.86 -13.98 -11.06
CA ILE A 15 -21.50 -14.59 -9.76
C ILE A 15 -19.96 -14.65 -9.57
N GLY A 16 -19.18 -14.53 -10.65
CA GLY A 16 -17.71 -14.62 -10.59
C GLY A 16 -16.97 -13.35 -10.15
N LEU A 17 -17.67 -12.27 -9.81
CA LEU A 17 -17.07 -10.97 -9.48
C LEU A 17 -17.14 -10.61 -7.98
N VAL A 18 -17.58 -11.51 -7.11
CA VAL A 18 -17.32 -11.36 -5.67
C VAL A 18 -15.85 -11.66 -5.47
N ALA A 19 -15.03 -10.61 -5.39
CA ALA A 19 -13.64 -10.71 -4.95
C ALA A 19 -13.62 -11.45 -3.61
N CYS A 20 -13.01 -12.63 -3.58
CA CYS A 20 -12.83 -13.44 -2.37
C CYS A 20 -11.71 -12.87 -1.49
N ASP A 21 -11.76 -11.56 -1.21
CA ASP A 21 -10.84 -10.96 -0.25
C ASP A 21 -11.26 -11.41 1.15
N SER A 22 -10.29 -11.88 1.93
CA SER A 22 -10.54 -12.20 3.33
C SER A 22 -10.74 -10.91 4.14
N ASP A 23 -11.38 -11.02 5.31
CA ASP A 23 -11.46 -9.89 6.26
C ASP A 23 -10.07 -9.29 6.54
N ALA A 24 -9.03 -10.11 6.55
CA ALA A 24 -7.64 -9.68 6.77
C ALA A 24 -7.09 -8.88 5.58
N ASP A 25 -7.42 -9.26 4.35
CA ASP A 25 -6.98 -8.54 3.15
C ASP A 25 -7.59 -7.13 3.11
N VAL A 26 -8.89 -7.02 3.40
CA VAL A 26 -9.59 -5.72 3.46
C VAL A 26 -9.00 -4.82 4.55
N VAL A 27 -8.77 -5.36 5.74
CA VAL A 27 -8.15 -4.60 6.84
C VAL A 27 -6.74 -4.17 6.49
N THR A 28 -5.94 -5.06 5.89
CA THR A 28 -4.56 -4.76 5.49
C THR A 28 -4.52 -3.63 4.47
N GLU A 29 -5.40 -3.66 3.47
CA GLU A 29 -5.47 -2.65 2.43
C GLU A 29 -5.90 -1.27 2.98
N ASN A 30 -6.83 -1.24 3.93
CA ASN A 30 -7.19 -0.01 4.62
C ASN A 30 -6.01 0.56 5.43
N ILE A 31 -5.31 -0.28 6.20
CA ILE A 31 -4.14 0.14 6.99
C ILE A 31 -3.00 0.63 6.08
N LYS A 32 -2.80 -0.01 4.93
CA LYS A 32 -1.83 0.45 3.92
C LYS A 32 -2.14 1.87 3.48
N LYS A 33 -3.40 2.17 3.13
CA LYS A 33 -3.82 3.53 2.74
C LYS A 33 -3.63 4.55 3.84
N ASP A 34 -3.93 4.18 5.08
CA ASP A 34 -3.67 5.06 6.21
C ASP A 34 -2.19 5.39 6.34
N ALA A 35 -1.30 4.43 6.07
CA ALA A 35 0.13 4.68 6.07
C ALA A 35 0.59 5.54 4.88
N GLU A 36 -0.02 5.37 3.70
CA GLU A 36 0.17 6.28 2.56
C GLU A 36 -0.29 7.71 2.87
N GLN A 37 -1.21 7.87 3.82
CA GLN A 37 -1.62 9.17 4.36
C GLN A 37 -0.78 9.62 5.56
N PHE A 38 0.33 8.93 5.86
CA PHE A 38 1.21 9.21 7.00
C PHE A 38 0.48 9.18 8.35
N LYS A 39 -0.58 8.37 8.50
CA LYS A 39 -1.30 8.20 9.77
C LYS A 39 -0.73 7.08 10.65
N ILE A 40 0.05 6.17 10.07
CA ILE A 40 0.57 4.99 10.76
C ILE A 40 2.04 5.20 11.14
N LEU A 41 2.36 5.06 12.42
CA LEU A 41 3.72 5.06 12.93
C LEU A 41 4.38 3.71 12.66
N ARG A 42 5.51 3.72 11.95
CA ARG A 42 6.24 2.50 11.56
C ARG A 42 7.70 2.58 11.92
N ARG A 43 8.26 1.43 12.28
CA ARG A 43 9.69 1.19 12.37
C ARG A 43 10.15 0.39 11.17
N ILE A 44 11.22 0.86 10.54
CA ILE A 44 11.82 0.25 9.37
C ILE A 44 13.25 -0.10 9.72
N VAL A 45 13.63 -1.36 9.52
CA VAL A 45 14.99 -1.85 9.78
C VAL A 45 15.48 -2.56 8.54
N PHE A 46 16.68 -2.22 8.08
CA PHE A 46 17.42 -2.97 7.08
C PHE A 46 18.58 -3.71 7.73
N ILE A 47 18.72 -4.98 7.40
CA ILE A 47 19.65 -5.90 8.03
C ILE A 47 20.48 -6.56 6.94
N ASN A 48 21.79 -6.65 7.17
CA ASN A 48 22.67 -7.53 6.42
C ASN A 48 22.55 -8.95 6.97
N ASN A 49 22.10 -9.89 6.16
CA ASN A 49 21.86 -11.28 6.58
C ASN A 49 23.16 -12.09 6.75
N ILE A 50 24.30 -11.60 6.25
CA ILE A 50 25.61 -12.23 6.43
C ILE A 50 26.22 -11.81 7.76
N THR A 51 26.27 -10.51 8.04
CA THR A 51 26.93 -9.96 9.24
C THR A 51 25.99 -9.80 10.44
N GLY A 52 24.67 -9.75 10.19
CA GLY A 52 23.66 -9.41 11.19
C GLY A 52 23.59 -7.92 11.52
N GLU A 53 24.36 -7.08 10.84
CA GLU A 53 24.42 -5.64 11.11
C GLU A 53 23.19 -4.90 10.59
N TYR A 54 22.75 -3.90 11.35
CA TYR A 54 21.73 -2.96 10.90
C TYR A 54 22.36 -1.93 9.96
N LEU A 55 21.95 -2.00 8.70
CA LEU A 55 22.39 -1.08 7.65
C LEU A 55 21.65 0.25 7.72
N PHE A 56 20.40 0.21 8.17
CA PHE A 56 19.56 1.40 8.33
C PHE A 56 18.45 1.11 9.33
N GLN A 57 18.08 2.14 10.08
CA GLN A 57 16.90 2.13 10.93
C GLN A 57 16.22 3.49 10.89
N ALA A 58 14.90 3.48 10.75
CA ALA A 58 14.08 4.67 10.88
C ALA A 58 12.80 4.35 11.65
N GLU A 59 12.29 5.37 12.32
CA GLU A 59 10.99 5.35 12.96
C GLU A 59 10.26 6.65 12.59
N GLY A 60 8.99 6.54 12.24
CA GLY A 60 8.18 7.68 11.85
C GLY A 60 6.92 7.29 11.10
N ASN A 61 6.13 8.30 10.74
CA ASN A 61 4.96 8.09 9.89
C ASN A 61 5.45 7.90 8.45
N CYS A 62 5.57 6.64 8.04
CA CYS A 62 6.22 6.28 6.78
C CYS A 62 5.30 5.45 5.86
N SER A 63 5.23 5.87 4.61
CA SER A 63 4.82 5.05 3.47
C SER A 63 5.99 4.16 3.05
N VAL A 64 5.69 2.92 2.66
CA VAL A 64 6.68 1.95 2.20
C VAL A 64 6.12 1.18 1.02
N GLU A 65 6.83 1.23 -0.10
CA GLU A 65 6.46 0.58 -1.36
C GLU A 65 7.62 -0.22 -1.93
N THR A 66 7.30 -1.31 -2.62
CA THR A 66 8.28 -2.13 -3.34
C THR A 66 8.17 -1.92 -4.83
N ASN A 67 9.27 -1.54 -5.47
CA ASN A 67 9.35 -1.50 -6.93
C ASN A 67 10.06 -2.76 -7.43
N ASN A 68 9.27 -3.70 -7.95
CA ASN A 68 9.76 -4.99 -8.42
C ASN A 68 10.58 -4.90 -9.72
N GLU A 69 10.31 -3.90 -10.57
CA GLU A 69 11.08 -3.72 -11.81
C GLU A 69 12.49 -3.18 -11.51
N ALA A 70 12.59 -2.23 -10.59
CA ALA A 70 13.85 -1.63 -10.17
C ALA A 70 14.52 -2.36 -8.99
N GLN A 71 13.93 -3.46 -8.50
CA GLN A 71 14.42 -4.25 -7.37
C GLN A 71 14.81 -3.40 -6.15
N ARG A 72 13.89 -2.51 -5.71
CA ARG A 72 14.17 -1.59 -4.61
C ARG A 72 12.97 -1.39 -3.68
N LEU A 73 13.26 -1.06 -2.43
CA LEU A 73 12.30 -0.53 -1.46
C LEU A 73 12.34 0.99 -1.50
N GLU A 74 11.17 1.61 -1.55
CA GLU A 74 10.97 3.05 -1.50
C GLU A 74 10.29 3.40 -0.19
N VAL A 75 10.92 4.28 0.60
CA VAL A 75 10.43 4.68 1.93
C VAL A 75 10.28 6.18 1.94
N THR A 76 9.06 6.66 2.16
CA THR A 76 8.77 8.08 2.35
C THR A 76 8.30 8.32 3.76
N CYS A 77 9.02 9.12 4.53
CA CYS A 77 8.70 9.40 5.93
C CYS A 77 8.37 10.88 6.12
N LYS A 78 7.29 11.16 6.85
CA LYS A 78 6.95 12.50 7.34
C LYS A 78 7.60 12.72 8.71
N LEU A 79 8.45 13.74 8.82
CA LEU A 79 9.23 14.04 10.02
C LEU A 79 8.79 15.33 10.74
N GLY A 80 7.89 16.09 10.14
CA GLY A 80 7.40 17.35 10.67
C GLY A 80 6.23 17.88 9.84
N LYS A 81 5.76 19.09 10.17
CA LYS A 81 4.73 19.75 9.35
C LYS A 81 5.30 20.00 7.96
N ASP A 82 4.73 19.32 6.97
CA ASP A 82 5.11 19.41 5.56
C ASP A 82 6.58 19.12 5.26
N GLN A 83 7.22 18.30 6.11
CA GLN A 83 8.63 17.89 5.98
C GLN A 83 8.71 16.38 5.74
N TYR A 84 9.27 16.01 4.59
CA TYR A 84 9.33 14.63 4.14
C TYR A 84 10.78 14.25 3.78
N LYS A 85 11.16 13.00 4.05
CA LYS A 85 12.39 12.38 3.54
C LYS A 85 12.02 11.16 2.71
N VAL A 86 12.74 10.96 1.62
CA VAL A 86 12.59 9.81 0.73
C VAL A 86 13.90 9.02 0.76
N HIS A 87 13.79 7.70 0.89
CA HIS A 87 14.90 6.78 0.87
C HIS A 87 14.64 5.68 -0.15
N TYR A 88 15.67 5.33 -0.92
CA TYR A 88 15.66 4.22 -1.86
C TYR A 88 16.69 3.20 -1.41
N PHE A 89 16.27 1.95 -1.21
CA PHE A 89 17.15 0.86 -0.83
C PHE A 89 17.12 -0.21 -1.91
N GLY A 90 18.28 -0.49 -2.51
CA GLY A 90 18.40 -1.63 -3.40
C GLY A 90 18.17 -2.93 -2.63
N LEU A 91 17.35 -3.82 -3.17
CA LEU A 91 17.14 -5.15 -2.62
C LEU A 91 18.23 -6.08 -3.18
N SER A 92 18.76 -6.92 -2.30
CA SER A 92 19.74 -7.96 -2.65
C SER A 92 19.47 -9.22 -1.84
N ASP A 93 20.00 -10.34 -2.30
CA ASP A 93 19.82 -11.64 -1.62
C ASP A 93 20.39 -11.68 -0.19
N ASN A 94 21.33 -10.78 0.11
CA ASN A 94 22.00 -10.71 1.40
C ASN A 94 21.40 -9.65 2.34
N THR A 95 20.32 -8.99 1.92
CA THR A 95 19.67 -7.94 2.72
C THR A 95 18.23 -8.31 2.98
N SER A 96 17.80 -8.14 4.22
CA SER A 96 16.38 -8.20 4.58
C SER A 96 15.94 -6.88 5.19
N TYR A 97 14.65 -6.60 5.08
CA TYR A 97 14.06 -5.45 5.74
C TYR A 97 12.80 -5.88 6.49
N THR A 98 12.49 -5.14 7.55
CA THR A 98 11.24 -5.29 8.31
C THR A 98 10.53 -3.96 8.33
N VAL A 99 9.22 -3.99 8.12
CA VAL A 99 8.31 -2.85 8.33
C VAL A 99 7.36 -3.24 9.44
N GLU A 100 7.62 -2.70 10.62
CA GLU A 100 6.81 -2.94 11.81
C GLU A 100 5.87 -1.76 12.01
N GLN A 101 4.58 -2.03 12.17
CA GLN A 101 3.64 -1.05 12.71
C GLN A 101 3.72 -1.10 14.24
N LEU A 102 4.02 0.04 14.88
CA LEU A 102 4.33 0.07 16.32
C LEU A 102 3.09 0.03 17.21
N ASP A 103 2.01 0.67 16.78
CA ASP A 103 0.76 0.76 17.54
C ASP A 103 -0.39 0.06 16.81
N TRP A 104 -1.37 -0.44 17.56
CA TRP A 104 -2.60 -0.92 16.96
C TRP A 104 -3.44 0.25 16.43
N VAL A 105 -4.24 -0.01 15.40
CA VAL A 105 -5.19 0.97 14.84
C VAL A 105 -6.54 0.30 14.59
N ASP A 106 -7.61 1.05 14.79
CA ASP A 106 -8.95 0.60 14.45
C ASP A 106 -9.14 0.64 12.93
N SER A 107 -9.55 -0.49 12.34
CA SER A 107 -9.87 -0.60 10.92
C SER A 107 -11.12 -1.43 10.70
N ASN A 108 -11.89 -1.09 9.66
CA ASN A 108 -13.18 -1.71 9.39
C ASN A 108 -13.08 -2.75 8.27
N LYS A 109 -13.32 -4.01 8.59
CA LYS A 109 -13.30 -5.12 7.62
C LYS A 109 -14.46 -5.14 6.61
N TYR A 110 -15.55 -4.42 6.90
CA TYR A 110 -16.75 -4.40 6.05
C TYR A 110 -16.78 -3.23 5.07
N ARG A 111 -15.83 -2.29 5.18
CA ARG A 111 -15.79 -1.09 4.33
C ARG A 111 -14.38 -0.85 3.82
N TYR A 112 -14.28 -0.70 2.51
CA TYR A 112 -13.07 -0.23 1.86
C TYR A 112 -12.92 1.28 2.05
N GLU A 113 -11.75 1.74 2.45
CA GLU A 113 -11.46 3.17 2.58
C GLU A 113 -11.06 3.76 1.22
N ILE A 114 -11.74 4.81 0.76
CA ILE A 114 -11.34 5.54 -0.45
C ILE A 114 -10.86 6.92 -0.01
N VAL A 115 -9.60 7.23 -0.28
CA VAL A 115 -9.03 8.54 -0.02
C VAL A 115 -9.19 9.40 -1.27
N PHE A 116 -10.05 10.43 -1.20
CA PHE A 116 -10.24 11.41 -2.27
C PHE A 116 -9.55 12.73 -1.91
N LYS A 117 -8.65 13.22 -2.77
CA LYS A 117 -7.93 14.51 -2.60
C LYS A 117 -8.30 15.47 -3.74
N PRO A 118 -9.42 16.24 -3.61
CA PRO A 118 -9.91 17.10 -4.69
C PRO A 118 -8.88 18.14 -5.16
N GLU A 119 -8.10 18.70 -4.22
CA GLU A 119 -7.13 19.75 -4.51
C GLU A 119 -5.93 19.27 -5.35
N SER A 120 -5.70 17.96 -5.45
CA SER A 120 -4.64 17.39 -6.30
C SER A 120 -5.08 17.19 -7.76
N ILE A 121 -6.36 17.41 -8.07
CA ILE A 121 -6.92 17.28 -9.42
C ILE A 121 -6.72 18.61 -10.14
N VAL A 122 -5.68 18.70 -10.98
CA VAL A 122 -5.47 19.87 -11.85
C VAL A 122 -6.34 19.69 -13.11
N PRO A 123 -7.30 20.59 -13.39
CA PRO A 123 -8.08 20.50 -14.62
C PRO A 123 -7.17 20.71 -15.83
N LEU A 124 -7.21 19.76 -16.77
CA LEU A 124 -6.60 19.93 -18.08
C LEU A 124 -7.45 20.97 -18.85
N ILE A 125 -6.99 22.21 -18.88
CA ILE A 125 -7.56 23.23 -19.77
C ILE A 125 -6.82 23.06 -21.11
N GLU A 126 -7.39 22.29 -22.03
CA GLU A 126 -6.99 22.37 -23.44
C GLU A 126 -7.47 23.73 -23.96
N ASN A 127 -6.51 24.63 -24.22
CA ASN A 127 -6.80 25.83 -24.98
C ASN A 127 -6.68 25.45 -26.46
N ASP A 128 -7.83 25.28 -27.13
CA ASP A 128 -7.93 25.28 -28.60
C ASP A 128 -7.65 26.67 -29.18
#